data_AF-A0A6P7FA22-F1
#
_entry.id   AF-A0A6P7FA22-F1
#
_cell.length_a   1.000
_cell.length_b   1.000
_cell.length_c   1.000
_cell.angle_alpha   90.00
_cell.angle_beta   90.00
_cell.angle_gamma   90.00
#
_symmetry.space_group_name_H-M   'P 1'
#
loop_
_entity.id
_entity.type
_entity.pdbx_description
1 polymer ?
#
loop_
_entity_poly.entity_id
_entity_poly.type
_entity_poly.pdbx_seq_one_letter_code
_entity_poly.pdbx_strand_id
1 'polypeptide(L)'
;MYFFRLPDGSISKLPQKHVDTGMGFERITSVLQGEISNYETDNFSYLLKAITKNCRGIPDYSNLFGEQDLNDLNKSYRILADHTRMITVALADGMIPEEK
;
A
#
# COMPACT_ATOMS: atom_id res chain seq x y z
N MET A 1 6.11 9.39 -21.88
CA MET A 1 7.57 9.22 -21.97
C MET A 1 8.16 9.94 -23.18
N TYR A 2 9.10 10.85 -22.92
CA TYR A 2 9.78 11.68 -23.93
C TYR A 2 11.30 11.51 -23.95
N PHE A 3 11.86 10.98 -22.86
CA PHE A 3 13.29 10.97 -22.62
C PHE A 3 13.73 9.61 -22.09
N PHE A 4 14.99 9.27 -22.36
CA PHE A 4 15.69 8.13 -21.79
C PHE A 4 16.83 8.63 -20.92
N ARG A 5 16.92 8.13 -19.68
CA ARG A 5 18.03 8.41 -18.76
C ARG A 5 19.10 7.33 -18.93
N LEU A 6 20.31 7.74 -19.26
CA LEU A 6 21.46 6.86 -19.44
C LEU A 6 22.16 6.57 -18.10
N PRO A 7 22.96 5.49 -18.00
CA PRO A 7 23.68 5.13 -16.77
C PRO A 7 24.66 6.20 -16.26
N ASP A 8 25.17 7.04 -17.17
CA ASP A 8 26.04 8.18 -16.85
C ASP A 8 25.26 9.40 -16.30
N GLY A 9 23.94 9.28 -16.17
CA GLY A 9 23.04 10.33 -15.68
C GLY A 9 22.54 11.28 -16.77
N SER A 10 23.08 11.21 -17.99
CA SER A 10 22.63 12.05 -19.10
C SER A 10 21.22 11.67 -19.58
N ILE A 11 20.54 12.62 -20.24
CA ILE A 11 19.15 12.47 -20.69
C ILE A 11 19.09 12.69 -22.20
N SER A 12 18.63 11.69 -22.95
CA SER A 12 18.45 11.76 -24.40
C SER A 12 16.97 11.77 -24.78
N LYS A 13 16.64 12.35 -25.95
CA LYS A 13 15.26 12.34 -26.48
C LYS A 13 14.95 10.97 -27.09
N LEU A 14 13.76 10.47 -26.81
CA LEU A 14 13.26 9.27 -27.47
C LEU A 14 12.85 9.58 -28.93
N PRO A 15 13.10 8.67 -29.88
CA PRO A 15 12.64 8.83 -31.26
C PRO A 15 11.11 8.73 -31.38
N GLN A 16 10.47 7.97 -30.49
CA GLN A 16 9.03 7.83 -30.39
C GLN A 16 8.54 8.32 -29.02
N LYS A 17 7.36 8.93 -29.02
CA LYS A 17 6.72 9.50 -27.82
C LYS A 17 5.59 8.58 -27.38
N HIS A 18 5.57 8.25 -26.10
CA HIS A 18 4.54 7.41 -25.51
C HIS A 18 3.82 8.15 -24.38
N VAL A 19 2.64 7.69 -24.01
CA VAL A 19 1.93 8.14 -22.80
C VAL A 19 1.96 6.99 -21.81
N ASP A 20 2.22 7.32 -20.55
CA ASP A 20 2.22 6.39 -19.43
C ASP A 20 1.36 7.01 -18.33
N THR A 21 0.29 6.32 -17.93
CA THR A 21 -0.68 6.81 -16.95
C THR A 21 -0.83 5.79 -15.83
N GLY A 22 -0.90 6.28 -14.60
CA GLY A 22 -1.22 5.46 -13.44
C GLY A 22 -2.28 6.13 -12.58
N MET A 23 -3.25 5.36 -12.11
CA MET A 23 -4.24 5.77 -11.11
C MET A 23 -4.30 4.70 -10.04
N GLY A 24 -3.98 5.06 -8.79
CA GLY A 24 -3.99 4.13 -7.68
C GLY A 24 -5.40 3.64 -7.40
N PHE A 25 -5.62 2.32 -7.54
CA PHE A 25 -6.93 1.70 -7.38
C PHE A 25 -7.52 1.94 -5.98
N GLU A 26 -6.70 1.79 -4.94
CA GLU A 26 -7.10 1.99 -3.55
C GLU A 26 -7.55 3.44 -3.30
N ARG A 27 -6.85 4.41 -3.93
CA ARG A 27 -7.16 5.83 -3.77
C ARG A 27 -8.42 6.24 -4.53
N ILE A 28 -8.61 5.77 -5.76
CA ILE A 28 -9.87 6.07 -6.47
C ILE A 28 -11.05 5.39 -5.77
N THR A 29 -10.85 4.21 -5.19
CA THR A 29 -11.88 3.51 -4.41
C THR A 29 -12.28 4.31 -3.18
N SER A 30 -11.32 4.87 -2.42
CA SER A 30 -11.66 5.68 -1.23
C SER A 30 -12.49 6.90 -1.61
N VAL A 31 -12.14 7.59 -2.70
CA VAL A 31 -12.91 8.73 -3.22
C VAL A 31 -14.33 8.31 -3.63
N LEU A 32 -14.47 7.20 -4.37
CA LEU A 32 -15.79 6.73 -4.83
C LEU A 32 -16.68 6.23 -3.69
N GLN A 33 -16.09 5.70 -2.63
CA GLN A 33 -16.80 5.23 -1.43
C GLN A 33 -17.05 6.33 -0.40
N GLY A 34 -16.46 7.53 -0.58
CA GLY A 34 -16.59 8.64 0.37
C GLY A 34 -15.72 8.48 1.63
N GLU A 35 -14.71 7.61 1.56
CA GLU A 35 -13.79 7.34 2.66
C GLU A 35 -12.58 8.28 2.62
N ILE A 36 -12.13 8.71 3.81
CA ILE A 36 -11.00 9.64 3.96
C ILE A 36 -9.66 8.89 3.88
N SER A 37 -9.65 7.61 4.21
CA SER A 37 -8.48 6.74 4.20
C SER A 37 -8.65 5.57 3.23
N ASN A 38 -7.58 5.20 2.53
CA ASN A 38 -7.56 3.95 1.74
C ASN A 38 -7.91 2.73 2.61
N TYR A 39 -7.51 2.75 3.89
CA TYR A 39 -7.67 1.63 4.82
C TYR A 39 -9.11 1.45 5.32
N GLU A 40 -9.98 2.43 5.10
CA GLU A 40 -11.41 2.35 5.46
C GLU A 40 -12.25 1.70 4.36
N THR A 41 -11.68 1.54 3.16
CA THR A 41 -12.37 0.88 2.04
C THR A 41 -12.53 -0.62 2.26
N ASP A 42 -13.42 -1.23 1.46
CA ASP A 42 -13.60 -2.67 1.38
C ASP A 42 -12.32 -3.44 1.03
N ASN A 43 -11.39 -2.82 0.29
CA ASN A 43 -10.07 -3.40 -0.03
C ASN A 43 -9.19 -3.70 1.20
N PHE A 44 -9.44 -3.05 2.35
CA PHE A 44 -8.62 -3.24 3.56
C PHE A 44 -9.43 -3.66 4.78
N SER A 45 -10.72 -3.31 4.87
CA SER A 45 -11.54 -3.54 6.07
C SER A 45 -11.56 -5.01 6.50
N TYR A 46 -11.50 -5.97 5.55
CA TYR A 46 -11.46 -7.40 5.88
C TYR A 46 -10.13 -7.81 6.54
N LEU A 47 -9.00 -7.23 6.11
CA LEU A 47 -7.69 -7.47 6.73
C LEU A 47 -7.64 -6.90 8.13
N LEU A 48 -8.10 -5.67 8.30
CA LEU A 48 -8.12 -5.00 9.62
C LEU A 48 -8.96 -5.79 10.62
N LYS A 49 -10.17 -6.23 10.22
CA LYS A 49 -11.02 -7.11 11.03
C LYS A 49 -10.36 -8.46 11.32
N ALA A 50 -9.66 -9.04 10.35
CA ALA A 50 -8.92 -10.28 10.57
C ALA A 50 -7.78 -10.11 11.58
N ILE A 51 -7.07 -8.97 11.56
CA ILE A 51 -6.01 -8.67 12.54
C ILE A 51 -6.62 -8.60 13.95
N THR A 52 -7.67 -7.82 14.16
CA THR A 52 -8.33 -7.72 15.48
C THR A 52 -8.84 -9.08 15.96
N LYS A 53 -9.44 -9.88 15.06
CA LYS A 53 -9.94 -11.21 15.40
C LYS A 53 -8.83 -12.17 15.89
N ASN A 54 -7.62 -12.05 15.36
CA ASN A 54 -6.51 -12.95 15.68
C ASN A 54 -5.61 -12.44 16.81
N CYS A 55 -5.68 -11.15 17.15
CA CYS A 55 -4.90 -10.55 18.23
C CYS A 55 -5.80 -10.31 19.46
N ARG A 56 -5.54 -11.02 20.56
CA ARG A 56 -6.35 -10.87 21.79
C ARG A 56 -5.99 -9.58 22.53
N GLY A 57 -7.02 -8.90 23.05
CA GLY A 57 -6.84 -7.77 23.97
C GLY A 57 -6.46 -6.44 23.30
N ILE A 58 -6.58 -6.32 21.97
CA ILE A 58 -6.41 -5.06 21.26
C ILE A 58 -7.77 -4.51 20.81
N PRO A 59 -7.99 -3.18 20.83
CA PRO A 59 -9.20 -2.58 20.29
C PRO A 59 -9.24 -2.65 18.77
N ASP A 60 -10.44 -2.46 18.22
CA ASP A 60 -10.67 -2.32 16.77
C ASP A 60 -9.89 -1.14 16.19
N TYR A 61 -9.58 -1.24 14.90
CA TYR A 61 -8.97 -0.14 14.15
C TYR A 61 -9.87 1.11 14.17
N SER A 62 -9.28 2.27 14.44
CA SER A 62 -9.99 3.54 14.61
C SER A 62 -9.44 4.68 13.74
N ASN A 63 -8.63 4.36 12.73
CA ASN A 63 -8.09 5.31 11.75
C ASN A 63 -7.37 6.54 12.35
N LEU A 64 -6.75 6.37 13.53
CA LEU A 64 -5.97 7.44 14.17
C LEU A 64 -4.56 7.53 13.57
N PHE A 65 -3.99 8.74 13.62
CA PHE A 65 -2.66 9.05 13.10
C PHE A 65 -1.89 9.97 14.05
N GLY A 66 -0.56 9.92 13.95
CA GLY A 66 0.33 10.79 14.72
C GLY A 66 0.14 10.60 16.22
N GLU A 67 0.16 11.70 16.97
CA GLU A 67 0.04 11.67 18.45
C GLU A 67 -1.30 11.11 18.94
N GLN A 68 -2.33 11.07 18.09
CA GLN A 68 -3.63 10.50 18.43
C GLN A 68 -3.60 8.96 18.40
N ASP A 69 -2.63 8.37 17.69
CA ASP A 69 -2.46 6.92 17.61
C ASP A 69 -1.65 6.40 18.80
N LEU A 70 -2.32 6.24 19.94
CA LEU A 70 -1.69 5.78 21.17
C LEU A 70 -0.97 4.45 20.95
N ASN A 71 0.31 4.40 21.33
CA ASN A 71 1.19 3.23 21.18
C ASN A 71 1.37 2.74 19.72
N ASP A 72 1.18 3.60 18.70
CA ASP A 72 1.35 3.22 17.29
C ASP A 72 0.44 2.04 16.87
N LEU A 73 -0.72 1.87 17.52
CA LEU A 73 -1.58 0.72 17.28
C LEU A 73 -2.17 0.72 15.86
N ASN A 74 -2.79 1.82 15.43
CA ASN A 74 -3.38 1.95 14.10
C ASN A 74 -2.31 1.90 13.01
N LYS A 75 -1.12 2.43 13.28
CA LYS A 75 0.06 2.26 12.42
C LYS A 75 0.42 0.79 12.27
N SER A 76 0.43 0.02 13.35
CA SER A 76 0.72 -1.42 13.32
C SER A 76 -0.34 -2.19 12.52
N TYR A 77 -1.62 -1.84 12.65
CA TYR A 77 -2.69 -2.37 11.79
C TYR A 77 -2.42 -2.12 10.30
N ARG A 78 -2.08 -0.88 9.93
CA ARG A 78 -1.78 -0.50 8.54
C ARG A 78 -0.57 -1.24 7.99
N ILE A 79 0.51 -1.33 8.78
CA ILE A 79 1.73 -2.08 8.43
C ILE A 79 1.39 -3.54 8.14
N LEU A 80 0.67 -4.19 9.06
CA LEU A 80 0.36 -5.61 8.91
C LEU A 80 -0.56 -5.87 7.70
N ALA A 81 -1.58 -5.02 7.48
CA ALA A 81 -2.46 -5.14 6.33
C ALA A 81 -1.71 -4.95 5.00
N ASP A 82 -0.87 -3.92 4.90
CA ASP A 82 -0.10 -3.61 3.70
C ASP A 82 0.95 -4.70 3.41
N HIS A 83 1.75 -5.07 4.41
CA HIS A 83 2.79 -6.08 4.25
C HIS A 83 2.21 -7.47 3.96
N THR A 84 1.04 -7.81 4.51
CA THR A 84 0.37 -9.08 4.16
C THR A 84 0.04 -9.11 2.67
N ARG A 85 -0.52 -8.02 2.11
CA ARG A 85 -0.82 -7.94 0.66
C ARG A 85 0.46 -8.03 -0.17
N MET A 86 1.49 -7.25 0.19
CA MET A 86 2.77 -7.21 -0.51
C MET A 86 3.44 -8.60 -0.54
N ILE A 87 3.61 -9.23 0.63
CA ILE A 87 4.27 -10.54 0.74
C ILE A 87 3.47 -11.60 0.00
N THR A 88 2.13 -11.58 0.09
CA THR A 88 1.27 -12.54 -0.62
C THR A 88 1.49 -12.46 -2.13
N VAL A 89 1.50 -11.25 -2.71
CA VAL A 89 1.74 -11.06 -4.15
C VAL A 89 3.17 -11.43 -4.53
N ALA A 90 4.17 -11.00 -3.75
CA ALA A 90 5.57 -11.31 -4.02
C ALA A 90 5.83 -12.83 -4.04
N LEU A 91 5.31 -13.57 -3.04
CA LEU A 91 5.40 -15.03 -3.00
C LEU A 91 4.65 -15.68 -4.17
N ALA A 92 3.47 -15.16 -4.54
CA ALA A 92 2.70 -15.66 -5.68
C ALA A 92 3.43 -15.46 -7.02
N ASP A 93 4.22 -14.39 -7.14
CA ASP A 93 5.10 -14.11 -8.29
C ASP A 93 6.43 -14.90 -8.24
N GLY A 94 6.59 -15.79 -7.25
CA GLY A 94 7.76 -16.67 -7.12
C GLY A 94 8.96 -16.04 -6.41
N MET A 95 8.79 -14.87 -5.78
CA MET A 95 9.85 -14.24 -4.99
C MET A 95 9.95 -14.93 -3.63
N ILE A 96 11.01 -15.72 -3.42
CA ILE A 96 11.26 -16.41 -2.15
C ILE A 96 12.18 -15.55 -1.28
N PRO A 97 11.86 -15.34 0.01
CA PRO A 97 12.78 -14.70 0.94
C PRO A 97 14.09 -15.48 1.06
N GLU A 98 15.22 -14.79 0.86
CA GLU A 98 16.57 -15.36 0.98
C GLU A 98 17.41 -14.49 1.92
N GLU A 99 18.19 -15.14 2.79
CA GLU A 99 19.30 -14.48 3.49
C GLU A 99 20.49 -14.40 2.51
N LYS A 100 20.64 -13.27 1.83
CA LYS A 100 21.85 -12.95 1.06
C LYS A 100 22.75 -11.98 1.82
#